data_AF-A0A2J6QTR7-F1
#
_entry.id   AF-A0A2J6QTR7-F1
#
_cell.length_a   1.000
_cell.length_b   1.000
_cell.length_c   1.000
_cell.angle_alpha   90.00
_cell.angle_beta   90.00
_cell.angle_gamma   90.00
#
_symmetry.space_group_name_H-M   'P 1'
#
loop_
_entity.id
_entity.type
_entity.pdbx_description
1 polymer ?
#
loop_
_entity_poly.entity_id
_entity_poly.type
_entity_poly.pdbx_seq_one_letter_code
_entity_poly.pdbx_strand_id
1 'polypeptide(L)'
;MSSTGKRFRTSTACTTCRQLKMKCDRRERQPNRCSRCESMDQPCELSSVFQRRRMKGQAHNEEETRRLREELEQLKSQVSSLLPLLSPHSLPATGPSIVAAPTIFEPNVSRETIQRSAEGITLLPDQIDAAFKTFFRDMHPYFPFLDEVKPDSCYNREPFLFWAICMLGLRSTYPALSNGLSNHVTMESIQAPLRSCHNQNAATTVVQGLLLLSIWPMSTPSLLHEASWLHCGSATHLALHLGLHQPYSASEFVPESGRDHIPNHFVEFRRTWIAVYICNSIISFVRGYPCTVKADYNIIEYALSSPEKLSISPDLFKTLLIARRIEEGQDLGHSRTSPHGHIDPDSREGIYRLLQARISDTEKRASPLTPFLSMIFMAAKLQPAIQETTVLSACDDAAKVNSLTRVVQSQANMVHLPVFVDSFVLMSAVLIFKIHISIFSPLINDQMAQDKISEACSYFREGVNEFSDIPARVSIFVEALYTLVAENLVPVGGFVIENTKSRYSQNILYEVLWTFKEWKRQRIEALRAQQQPLHFPAEGNLIDQNNHMLPFLGDEQLDHSFWDMLEVL
;
A
#
# COMPACT_ATOMS: atom_id res chain seq x y z
N MET A 1 19.33 31.62 73.07
CA MET A 1 18.55 31.90 71.84
C MET A 1 19.56 32.44 70.84
N SER A 2 19.77 32.00 69.60
CA SER A 2 19.05 31.20 68.60
C SER A 2 20.12 30.68 67.60
N SER A 3 20.35 29.37 67.50
CA SER A 3 19.97 28.47 66.39
C SER A 3 20.36 28.88 64.96
N THR A 4 21.41 28.24 64.40
CA THR A 4 21.51 27.94 62.96
C THR A 4 22.00 26.51 62.76
N GLY A 5 21.08 25.55 62.81
CA GLY A 5 21.33 24.16 62.42
C GLY A 5 21.21 24.01 60.90
N LYS A 6 22.31 23.61 60.22
CA LYS A 6 22.24 23.13 58.84
C LYS A 6 21.65 21.71 58.85
N ARG A 7 20.37 21.58 58.48
CA ARG A 7 19.72 20.28 58.20
C ARG A 7 20.36 19.65 56.96
N PHE A 8 21.04 18.52 57.14
CA PHE A 8 21.46 17.66 56.03
C PHE A 8 20.24 16.91 55.46
N ARG A 9 19.95 17.08 54.17
CA ARG A 9 18.95 16.26 53.46
C ARG A 9 19.45 14.81 53.41
N THR A 10 18.71 13.89 54.02
CA THR A 10 18.95 12.44 53.93
C THR A 10 18.66 11.95 52.51
N SER A 11 19.65 11.32 51.87
CA SER A 11 19.53 10.74 50.52
C SER A 11 18.57 9.55 50.53
N THR A 12 17.63 9.50 49.58
CA THR A 12 16.64 8.42 49.42
C THR A 12 17.17 7.17 48.71
N ALA A 13 18.31 7.24 48.02
CA ALA A 13 18.91 6.13 47.28
C ALA A 13 20.39 5.92 47.65
N CYS A 14 20.89 4.69 47.55
CA CYS A 14 22.30 4.36 47.80
C CYS A 14 23.23 4.90 46.70
N THR A 15 24.51 5.05 47.03
CA THR A 15 25.54 5.59 46.14
C THR A 15 25.70 4.80 44.83
N THR A 16 25.64 3.47 44.88
CA THR A 16 25.76 2.59 43.71
C THR A 16 24.59 2.73 42.74
N CYS A 17 23.34 2.70 43.23
CA CYS A 17 22.17 2.95 42.38
C CYS A 17 22.15 4.39 41.84
N ARG A 18 22.66 5.38 42.60
CA ARG A 18 22.82 6.76 42.13
C ARG A 18 23.88 6.90 41.03
N GLN A 19 24.97 6.13 41.11
CA GLN A 19 26.04 6.10 40.11
C GLN A 19 25.57 5.47 38.79
N LEU A 20 24.71 4.45 38.88
CA LEU A 20 24.16 3.74 37.71
C LEU A 20 22.82 4.32 37.21
N LYS A 21 22.24 5.33 37.88
CA LYS A 21 20.91 5.91 37.61
C LYS A 21 19.76 4.90 37.62
N MET A 22 19.77 3.98 38.58
CA MET A 22 18.75 2.91 38.69
C MET A 22 17.86 3.08 39.93
N LYS A 23 16.65 2.53 39.89
CA LYS A 23 15.70 2.52 41.02
C LYS A 23 16.34 1.85 42.25
N CYS A 24 16.13 2.43 43.43
CA CYS A 24 16.71 1.97 44.70
C CYS A 24 15.66 1.94 45.80
N ASP A 25 15.51 0.80 46.45
CA ASP A 25 14.58 0.51 47.57
C ASP A 25 15.30 0.51 48.93
N ARG A 26 16.53 1.05 49.03
CA ARG A 26 17.34 1.02 50.27
C ARG A 26 16.65 1.65 51.47
N ARG A 27 15.78 2.64 51.26
CA ARG A 27 15.07 3.34 52.34
C ARG A 27 13.97 2.48 52.97
N GLU A 28 13.33 1.63 52.18
CA GLU A 28 12.24 0.75 52.61
C GLU A 28 12.78 -0.51 53.30
N ARG A 29 13.99 -0.95 52.95
CA ARG A 29 14.62 -2.17 53.49
C ARG A 29 15.60 -1.93 54.65
N GLN A 30 15.61 -0.78 55.32
CA GLN A 30 16.55 -0.52 56.43
C GLN A 30 16.40 -1.57 57.54
N PRO A 31 17.50 -2.17 58.04
CA PRO A 31 18.92 -1.83 57.83
C PRO A 31 19.61 -2.50 56.62
N ASN A 32 18.92 -3.39 55.91
CA ASN A 32 19.47 -4.29 54.87
C ASN A 32 19.89 -3.56 53.57
N ARG A 33 20.69 -4.26 52.74
CA ARG A 33 21.07 -3.80 51.39
C ARG A 33 19.83 -3.69 50.50
N CYS A 34 19.88 -2.80 49.50
CA CYS A 34 18.78 -2.68 48.53
C CYS A 34 18.77 -3.91 47.62
N SER A 35 17.61 -4.29 47.07
CA SER A 35 17.42 -5.58 46.37
C SER A 35 18.42 -5.81 45.25
N ARG A 36 18.75 -4.74 44.51
CA ARG A 36 19.75 -4.79 43.43
C ARG A 36 21.18 -4.95 43.92
N CYS A 37 21.56 -4.21 44.96
CA CYS A 37 22.94 -4.29 45.47
C CYS A 37 23.18 -5.62 46.18
N GLU A 38 22.13 -6.22 46.73
CA GLU A 38 22.13 -7.58 47.25
C GLU A 38 22.28 -8.62 46.12
N SER A 39 21.50 -8.51 45.02
CA SER A 39 21.57 -9.46 43.91
C SER A 39 22.88 -9.40 43.11
N MET A 40 23.49 -8.22 42.99
CA MET A 40 24.72 -7.99 42.22
C MET A 40 25.99 -8.02 43.07
N ASP A 41 25.84 -8.31 44.37
CA ASP A 41 26.85 -8.19 45.41
C ASP A 41 27.70 -6.90 45.32
N GLN A 42 27.04 -5.75 45.16
CA GLN A 42 27.69 -4.43 45.09
C GLN A 42 27.58 -3.65 46.40
N PRO A 43 28.56 -2.82 46.79
CA PRO A 43 28.49 -2.04 48.01
C PRO A 43 27.25 -1.15 48.00
N CYS A 44 26.53 -1.09 49.13
CA CYS A 44 25.28 -0.35 49.24
C CYS A 44 25.34 0.59 50.43
N GLU A 45 25.64 1.87 50.18
CA GLU A 45 25.84 2.87 51.23
C GLU A 45 24.96 4.10 51.01
N LEU A 46 24.41 4.65 52.09
CA LEU A 46 23.68 5.92 52.06
C LEU A 46 24.64 7.04 52.45
N SER A 47 25.14 7.78 51.46
CA SER A 47 25.94 8.98 51.68
C SER A 47 25.21 10.23 51.19
N SER A 48 25.28 11.30 51.97
CA SER A 48 24.83 12.65 51.59
C SER A 48 25.82 13.36 50.67
N VAL A 49 27.08 12.91 50.64
CA VAL A 49 28.15 13.42 49.77
C VAL A 49 28.37 12.43 48.63
N PHE A 50 27.81 12.73 47.46
CA PHE A 50 27.97 11.91 46.25
C PHE A 50 28.49 12.76 45.10
N GLN A 51 29.67 12.40 44.58
CA GLN A 51 30.26 13.00 43.38
C GLN A 51 30.35 11.92 42.31
N ARG A 52 29.65 12.13 41.18
CA ARG A 52 29.51 11.14 40.11
C ARG A 52 30.88 10.93 39.45
N ARG A 53 31.43 9.70 39.50
CA ARG A 53 32.62 9.33 38.73
C ARG A 53 32.19 8.90 37.32
N ARG A 54 32.87 9.35 36.26
CA ARG A 54 32.67 8.77 34.92
C ARG A 54 33.18 7.33 34.95
N MET A 55 32.34 6.34 34.67
CA MET A 55 32.81 4.97 34.47
C MET A 55 33.59 4.93 33.15
N LYS A 56 34.89 4.62 33.22
CA LYS A 56 35.66 4.19 32.04
C LYS A 56 35.19 2.77 31.70
N GLY A 57 34.31 2.65 30.71
CA GLY A 57 33.91 1.36 30.16
C GLY A 57 34.88 0.95 29.04
N GLN A 58 35.38 -0.29 29.15
CA GLN A 58 35.88 -1.16 28.07
C GLN A 58 37.26 -0.88 27.45
N ALA A 59 38.33 -0.91 28.27
CA ALA A 59 39.68 -1.23 27.78
C ALA A 59 40.15 -2.66 28.16
N HIS A 60 39.35 -3.40 28.93
CA HIS A 60 39.75 -4.73 29.42
C HIS A 60 39.34 -5.90 28.52
N ASN A 61 38.48 -5.67 27.50
CA ASN A 61 37.97 -6.72 26.61
C ASN A 61 38.64 -6.78 25.23
N GLU A 62 39.49 -5.81 24.86
CA GLU A 62 40.14 -5.79 23.54
C GLU A 62 41.19 -6.89 23.39
N GLU A 63 41.93 -7.21 24.46
CA GLU A 63 42.94 -8.28 24.43
C GLU A 63 42.30 -9.68 24.39
N GLU A 64 41.18 -9.87 25.08
CA GLU A 64 40.44 -11.14 25.06
C GLU A 64 39.73 -11.36 23.72
N THR A 65 39.16 -10.31 23.12
CA THR A 65 38.62 -10.40 21.75
C THR A 65 39.71 -10.59 20.69
N ARG A 66 40.92 -10.04 20.90
CA ARG A 66 42.06 -10.29 20.02
C ARG A 66 42.52 -11.75 20.11
N ARG A 67 42.66 -12.29 21.33
CA ARG A 67 43.00 -13.71 21.55
C ARG A 67 41.99 -14.67 20.94
N LEU A 68 40.69 -14.42 21.14
CA LEU A 68 39.63 -15.28 20.60
C LEU A 68 39.59 -15.27 19.06
N ARG A 69 39.93 -14.13 18.42
CA ARG A 69 40.06 -14.07 16.96
C ARG A 69 41.28 -14.84 16.45
N GLU A 70 42.40 -14.78 17.17
CA GLU A 70 43.62 -15.54 16.82
C GLU A 70 43.40 -17.07 16.97
N GLU A 71 42.71 -17.52 18.03
CA GLU A 71 42.34 -18.94 18.21
C GLU A 71 41.39 -19.44 17.11
N LEU A 72 40.42 -18.63 16.71
CA LEU A 72 39.44 -19.01 15.67
C LEU A 72 40.11 -19.21 14.31
N GLU A 73 41.13 -18.41 13.99
CA GLU A 73 41.85 -18.51 12.73
C GLU A 73 42.83 -19.70 12.71
N GLN A 74 43.44 -20.02 13.87
CA GLN A 74 44.19 -21.26 14.03
C GLN A 74 43.29 -22.51 13.85
N LEU A 75 42.10 -22.51 14.44
CA LEU A 75 41.16 -23.63 14.34
C LEU A 75 40.69 -23.85 12.89
N LYS A 76 40.42 -22.78 12.14
CA LYS A 76 40.08 -22.86 10.71
C LYS A 76 41.21 -23.47 9.88
N SER A 77 42.47 -23.09 10.17
CA SER A 77 43.63 -23.63 9.45
C SER A 77 43.81 -25.14 9.72
N GLN A 78 43.55 -25.60 10.95
CA GLN A 78 43.60 -27.02 11.30
C GLN A 78 42.49 -27.81 10.59
N VAL A 79 41.27 -27.28 10.52
CA VAL A 79 40.16 -27.92 9.79
C VAL A 79 40.46 -28.00 8.29
N SER A 80 41.06 -26.96 7.69
CA SER A 80 41.50 -26.97 6.28
C SER A 80 42.56 -28.04 5.99
N SER A 81 43.45 -28.33 6.95
CA SER A 81 44.50 -29.34 6.79
C SER A 81 44.04 -30.79 6.94
N LEU A 82 42.86 -31.04 7.53
CA LEU A 82 42.32 -32.38 7.78
C LEU A 82 41.38 -32.88 6.66
N LEU A 83 40.96 -32.01 5.74
CA LEU A 83 40.09 -32.32 4.61
C LEU A 83 40.67 -33.28 3.53
N PRO A 84 42.00 -33.42 3.31
CA PRO A 84 42.52 -34.34 2.29
C PRO A 84 42.53 -35.83 2.68
N LEU A 85 42.24 -36.19 3.93
CA LEU A 85 42.43 -37.58 4.43
C LEU A 85 41.19 -38.48 4.33
N LEU A 86 40.09 -38.00 3.75
CA LEU A 86 38.85 -38.76 3.59
C LEU A 86 38.43 -38.82 2.13
N SER A 87 39.10 -39.66 1.33
CA SER A 87 38.46 -40.34 0.21
C SER A 87 39.16 -41.65 -0.19
N PRO A 88 38.39 -42.65 -0.69
CA PRO A 88 38.75 -44.05 -0.60
C PRO A 88 39.57 -44.56 -1.80
N HIS A 89 40.35 -45.61 -1.53
CA HIS A 89 41.12 -46.40 -2.50
C HIS A 89 40.32 -46.95 -3.69
N SER A 90 40.97 -47.03 -4.86
CA SER A 90 40.64 -47.98 -5.94
C SER A 90 41.89 -48.36 -6.74
N LEU A 91 42.10 -49.67 -6.93
CA LEU A 91 43.17 -50.36 -7.68
C LEU A 91 42.84 -50.47 -9.20
N PRO A 92 43.78 -50.93 -10.07
CA PRO A 92 44.07 -50.28 -11.34
C PRO A 92 43.54 -51.03 -12.58
N ALA A 93 43.39 -50.30 -13.70
CA ALA A 93 43.39 -50.88 -15.04
C ALA A 93 44.05 -49.94 -16.06
N THR A 94 44.84 -50.56 -16.93
CA THR A 94 45.80 -50.09 -17.92
C THR A 94 45.20 -49.45 -19.19
N GLY A 95 45.88 -48.44 -19.78
CA GLY A 95 45.74 -48.06 -21.20
C GLY A 95 45.83 -46.55 -21.49
N PRO A 96 46.48 -46.09 -22.59
CA PRO A 96 47.22 -44.82 -22.56
C PRO A 96 46.47 -43.57 -23.07
N SER A 97 46.78 -42.47 -22.37
CA SER A 97 46.78 -41.05 -22.72
C SER A 97 46.38 -40.62 -24.14
N ILE A 98 45.36 -39.75 -24.20
CA ILE A 98 45.34 -38.57 -25.07
C ILE A 98 44.90 -37.37 -24.22
N VAL A 99 45.70 -36.31 -24.27
CA VAL A 99 45.58 -35.06 -23.50
C VAL A 99 44.46 -34.20 -24.08
N ALA A 100 43.44 -33.89 -23.28
CA ALA A 100 42.50 -32.80 -23.53
C ALA A 100 42.15 -32.13 -22.20
N ALA A 101 42.26 -30.80 -22.16
CA ALA A 101 42.07 -29.97 -20.98
C ALA A 101 40.69 -30.19 -20.32
N PRO A 102 40.59 -30.23 -18.98
CA PRO A 102 39.29 -30.32 -18.33
C PRO A 102 38.64 -28.93 -18.33
N THR A 103 37.69 -28.75 -19.24
CA THR A 103 36.58 -27.82 -19.02
C THR A 103 35.90 -28.25 -17.73
N ILE A 104 35.98 -27.43 -16.70
CA ILE A 104 35.18 -27.59 -15.48
C ILE A 104 33.72 -27.40 -15.91
N PHE A 105 33.04 -28.50 -16.23
CA PHE A 105 31.60 -28.55 -16.15
C PHE A 105 31.26 -28.51 -14.67
N GLU A 106 31.00 -27.31 -14.15
CA GLU A 106 30.16 -27.20 -12.97
C GLU A 106 28.84 -27.90 -13.30
N PRO A 107 28.38 -28.86 -12.49
CA PRO A 107 27.06 -29.42 -12.68
C PRO A 107 26.09 -28.27 -12.43
N ASN A 108 25.49 -27.76 -13.50
CA ASN A 108 24.37 -26.84 -13.47
C ASN A 108 23.18 -27.60 -12.88
N VAL A 109 23.18 -27.79 -11.56
CA VAL A 109 21.98 -28.16 -10.82
C VAL A 109 21.14 -26.89 -10.79
N SER A 110 20.35 -26.71 -11.84
CA SER A 110 19.14 -25.90 -11.76
C SER A 110 18.34 -26.47 -10.59
N ARG A 111 18.49 -25.89 -9.40
CA ARG A 111 17.68 -26.27 -8.24
C ARG A 111 16.24 -25.97 -8.61
N GLU A 112 15.46 -27.03 -8.79
CA GLU A 112 14.01 -26.95 -8.97
C GLU A 112 13.40 -26.22 -7.77
N THR A 113 12.41 -25.37 -8.03
CA THR A 113 11.69 -24.62 -6.99
C THR A 113 11.11 -25.59 -5.96
N ILE A 114 11.28 -25.31 -4.67
CA ILE A 114 10.85 -26.24 -3.63
C ILE A 114 9.37 -26.00 -3.29
N GLN A 115 8.58 -27.06 -3.22
CA GLN A 115 7.17 -27.00 -2.78
C GLN A 115 7.01 -26.30 -1.42
N ARG A 116 5.87 -25.65 -1.21
CA ARG A 116 5.55 -24.92 0.04
C ARG A 116 4.13 -25.21 0.47
N SER A 117 3.93 -25.28 1.79
CA SER A 117 2.61 -25.51 2.38
C SER A 117 2.31 -24.49 3.47
N ALA A 118 1.07 -24.04 3.53
CA ALA A 118 0.53 -23.14 4.56
C ALA A 118 -0.95 -23.44 4.78
N GLU A 119 -1.39 -23.50 6.05
CA GLU A 119 -2.80 -23.71 6.43
C GLU A 119 -3.49 -24.90 5.73
N GLY A 120 -2.76 -26.00 5.48
CA GLY A 120 -3.28 -27.19 4.79
C GLY A 120 -3.34 -27.08 3.26
N ILE A 121 -2.94 -25.96 2.68
CA ILE A 121 -2.77 -25.75 1.25
C ILE A 121 -1.32 -26.05 0.88
N THR A 122 -1.11 -26.79 -0.20
CA THR A 122 0.23 -27.09 -0.73
C THR A 122 0.35 -26.58 -2.15
N LEU A 123 1.36 -25.75 -2.39
CA LEU A 123 1.75 -25.30 -3.72
C LEU A 123 2.88 -26.17 -4.26
N LEU A 124 2.64 -26.75 -5.43
CA LEU A 124 3.65 -27.51 -6.17
C LEU A 124 4.65 -26.57 -6.85
N PRO A 125 5.88 -27.04 -7.15
CA PRO A 125 6.92 -26.25 -7.80
C PRO A 125 6.44 -25.51 -9.06
N ASP A 126 5.78 -26.21 -9.97
CA ASP A 126 5.27 -25.63 -11.22
C ASP A 126 4.21 -24.53 -10.99
N GLN A 127 3.40 -24.67 -9.94
CA GLN A 127 2.40 -23.66 -9.58
C GLN A 127 3.07 -22.41 -9.02
N ILE A 128 4.11 -22.56 -8.22
CA ILE A 128 4.91 -21.45 -7.67
C ILE A 128 5.59 -20.70 -8.82
N ASP A 129 6.28 -21.43 -9.72
CA ASP A 129 6.97 -20.83 -10.85
C ASP A 129 6.02 -20.13 -11.81
N ALA A 130 4.86 -20.75 -12.09
CA ALA A 130 3.80 -20.13 -12.86
C ALA A 130 3.28 -18.84 -12.20
N ALA A 131 3.08 -18.84 -10.88
CA ALA A 131 2.59 -17.67 -10.17
C ALA A 131 3.59 -16.50 -10.23
N PHE A 132 4.87 -16.75 -9.95
CA PHE A 132 5.92 -15.74 -10.04
C PHE A 132 6.03 -15.18 -11.47
N LYS A 133 6.02 -16.07 -12.48
CA LYS A 133 6.06 -15.67 -13.88
C LYS A 133 4.87 -14.80 -14.28
N THR A 134 3.65 -15.21 -13.93
CA THR A 134 2.43 -14.43 -14.20
C THR A 134 2.48 -13.08 -13.49
N PHE A 135 2.89 -13.03 -12.23
CA PHE A 135 3.00 -11.78 -11.49
C PHE A 135 3.98 -10.80 -12.15
N PHE A 136 5.22 -11.21 -12.43
CA PHE A 136 6.23 -10.32 -13.01
C PHE A 136 5.95 -9.95 -14.47
N ARG A 137 5.29 -10.82 -15.23
CA ARG A 137 4.93 -10.56 -16.63
C ARG A 137 3.69 -9.68 -16.78
N ASP A 138 2.62 -9.99 -16.03
CA ASP A 138 1.28 -9.46 -16.33
C ASP A 138 0.77 -8.46 -15.28
N MET A 139 1.31 -8.44 -14.06
CA MET A 139 0.85 -7.55 -12.98
C MET A 139 1.87 -6.47 -12.63
N HIS A 140 3.12 -6.87 -12.41
CA HIS A 140 4.23 -5.98 -12.05
C HIS A 140 4.43 -4.78 -12.99
N PRO A 141 4.20 -4.87 -14.32
CA PRO A 141 4.33 -3.69 -15.19
C PRO A 141 3.42 -2.51 -14.81
N TYR A 142 2.30 -2.73 -14.14
CA TYR A 142 1.41 -1.66 -13.67
C TYR A 142 1.94 -0.94 -12.42
N PHE A 143 2.81 -1.59 -11.64
CA PHE A 143 3.49 -0.97 -10.51
C PHE A 143 4.89 -1.59 -10.29
N PRO A 144 5.88 -1.21 -11.11
CA PRO A 144 7.15 -1.93 -11.22
C PRO A 144 8.18 -1.48 -10.17
N PHE A 145 7.95 -1.83 -8.90
CA PHE A 145 8.81 -1.46 -7.76
C PHE A 145 9.62 -2.61 -7.15
N LEU A 146 9.37 -3.86 -7.57
CA LEU A 146 10.14 -5.03 -7.16
C LEU A 146 11.19 -5.39 -8.20
N ASP A 147 12.34 -5.93 -7.77
CA ASP A 147 13.21 -6.67 -8.68
C ASP A 147 12.64 -8.07 -8.89
N GLU A 148 12.91 -8.66 -10.04
CA GLU A 148 12.59 -10.05 -10.29
C GLU A 148 13.45 -10.94 -9.36
N VAL A 149 12.78 -11.79 -8.58
CA VAL A 149 13.41 -12.63 -7.56
C VAL A 149 12.99 -14.08 -7.73
N LYS A 150 13.94 -15.00 -7.49
CA LYS A 150 13.63 -16.44 -7.51
C LYS A 150 12.70 -16.81 -6.34
N PRO A 151 11.74 -17.73 -6.53
CA PRO A 151 10.75 -18.05 -5.51
C PRO A 151 11.36 -18.49 -4.17
N ASP A 152 12.32 -19.42 -4.20
CA ASP A 152 12.99 -19.89 -2.97
C ASP A 152 13.78 -18.79 -2.26
N SER A 153 14.44 -17.91 -3.01
CA SER A 153 15.15 -16.75 -2.44
C SER A 153 14.18 -15.76 -1.79
N CYS A 154 13.02 -15.52 -2.41
CA CYS A 154 11.96 -14.71 -1.84
C CYS A 154 11.43 -15.31 -0.55
N TYR A 155 11.11 -16.61 -0.55
CA TYR A 155 10.60 -17.33 0.62
C TYR A 155 11.59 -17.30 1.79
N ASN A 156 12.88 -17.54 1.52
CA ASN A 156 13.91 -17.58 2.54
C ASN A 156 14.21 -16.21 3.16
N ARG A 157 13.99 -15.11 2.42
CA ARG A 157 14.16 -13.75 2.95
C ARG A 157 13.01 -13.37 3.86
N GLU A 158 11.78 -13.54 3.38
CA GLU A 158 10.56 -13.26 4.14
C GLU A 158 9.36 -13.97 3.48
N PRO A 159 8.76 -14.99 4.12
CA PRO A 159 7.69 -15.79 3.53
C PRO A 159 6.45 -15.01 3.11
N PHE A 160 6.14 -13.89 3.78
CA PHE A 160 4.93 -13.12 3.49
C PHE A 160 4.90 -12.59 2.05
N LEU A 161 6.00 -12.01 1.54
CA LEU A 161 6.04 -11.53 0.15
C LEU A 161 5.88 -12.68 -0.85
N PHE A 162 6.51 -13.83 -0.56
CA PHE A 162 6.36 -15.03 -1.40
C PHE A 162 4.89 -15.45 -1.49
N TRP A 163 4.19 -15.56 -0.36
CA TRP A 163 2.78 -15.96 -0.35
C TRP A 163 1.88 -14.94 -1.03
N ALA A 164 2.17 -13.64 -0.86
CA ALA A 164 1.47 -12.58 -1.58
C ALA A 164 1.65 -12.73 -3.10
N ILE A 165 2.88 -12.89 -3.60
CA ILE A 165 3.16 -13.09 -5.04
C ILE A 165 2.45 -14.35 -5.57
N CYS A 166 2.52 -15.47 -4.83
CA CYS A 166 1.84 -16.71 -5.20
C CYS A 166 0.33 -16.51 -5.30
N MET A 167 -0.31 -15.94 -4.28
CA MET A 167 -1.73 -15.64 -4.29
C MET A 167 -2.10 -14.75 -5.48
N LEU A 168 -1.34 -13.67 -5.75
CA LEU A 168 -1.61 -12.77 -6.87
C LEU A 168 -1.46 -13.45 -8.24
N GLY A 169 -0.33 -14.13 -8.46
CA GLY A 169 0.00 -14.76 -9.73
C GLY A 169 -0.90 -15.94 -10.10
N LEU A 170 -1.52 -16.59 -9.11
CA LEU A 170 -2.45 -17.70 -9.32
C LEU A 170 -3.88 -17.26 -9.66
N ARG A 171 -4.23 -15.96 -9.55
CA ARG A 171 -5.62 -15.50 -9.72
C ARG A 171 -6.24 -15.86 -11.07
N SER A 172 -5.47 -15.81 -12.15
CA SER A 172 -5.97 -16.09 -13.51
C SER A 172 -5.86 -17.57 -13.90
N THR A 173 -4.89 -18.30 -13.35
CA THR A 173 -4.60 -19.68 -13.76
C THR A 173 -5.15 -20.74 -12.80
N TYR A 174 -5.21 -20.42 -11.50
CA TYR A 174 -5.69 -21.31 -10.43
C TYR A 174 -6.53 -20.53 -9.40
N PRO A 175 -7.70 -19.97 -9.77
CA PRO A 175 -8.49 -19.06 -8.93
C PRO A 175 -8.91 -19.68 -7.58
N ALA A 176 -9.32 -20.95 -7.56
CA ALA A 176 -9.66 -21.66 -6.32
C ALA A 176 -8.48 -21.75 -5.34
N LEU A 177 -7.26 -21.96 -5.86
CA LEU A 177 -6.04 -22.04 -5.06
C LEU A 177 -5.63 -20.67 -4.52
N SER A 178 -5.70 -19.64 -5.38
CA SER A 178 -5.53 -18.24 -4.99
C SER A 178 -6.49 -17.85 -3.86
N ASN A 179 -7.78 -18.19 -4.00
CA ASN A 179 -8.80 -17.91 -2.98
C ASN A 179 -8.47 -18.63 -1.67
N GLY A 180 -8.07 -19.90 -1.73
CA GLY A 180 -7.64 -20.66 -0.54
C GLY A 180 -6.49 -19.97 0.22
N LEU A 181 -5.53 -19.36 -0.47
CA LEU A 181 -4.40 -18.67 0.16
C LEU A 181 -4.77 -17.35 0.85
N SER A 182 -5.96 -16.78 0.59
CA SER A 182 -6.31 -15.43 1.06
C SER A 182 -6.31 -15.31 2.59
N ASN A 183 -6.76 -16.35 3.30
CA ASN A 183 -6.77 -16.36 4.77
C ASN A 183 -5.35 -16.33 5.34
N HIS A 184 -4.48 -17.22 4.86
CA HIS A 184 -3.07 -17.26 5.24
C HIS A 184 -2.37 -15.92 4.98
N VAL A 185 -2.56 -15.35 3.78
CA VAL A 185 -1.97 -14.05 3.42
C VAL A 185 -2.51 -12.91 4.28
N THR A 186 -3.80 -12.95 4.66
CA THR A 186 -4.42 -11.99 5.59
C THR A 186 -3.76 -12.06 6.97
N MET A 187 -3.56 -13.28 7.50
CA MET A 187 -2.91 -13.46 8.79
C MET A 187 -1.45 -13.01 8.76
N GLU A 188 -0.74 -13.32 7.68
CA GLU A 188 0.64 -12.91 7.47
C GLU A 188 0.79 -11.39 7.33
N SER A 189 -0.18 -10.69 6.73
CA SER A 189 -0.13 -9.22 6.60
C SER A 189 -0.16 -8.51 7.96
N ILE A 190 -0.72 -9.17 8.99
CA ILE A 190 -0.78 -8.69 10.37
C ILE A 190 0.47 -9.12 11.15
N GLN A 191 0.90 -10.37 10.99
CA GLN A 191 1.98 -10.95 11.78
C GLN A 191 3.39 -10.57 11.28
N ALA A 192 3.59 -10.48 9.97
CA ALA A 192 4.89 -10.20 9.38
C ALA A 192 5.50 -8.85 9.80
N PRO A 193 4.72 -7.74 9.88
CA PRO A 193 5.24 -6.47 10.39
C PRO A 193 5.80 -6.59 11.82
N LEU A 194 5.12 -7.34 12.69
CA LEU A 194 5.52 -7.50 14.09
C LEU A 194 6.75 -8.40 14.26
N ARG A 195 6.84 -9.48 13.48
CA ARG A 195 7.97 -10.42 13.58
C ARG A 195 9.25 -9.85 12.97
N SER A 196 9.13 -9.09 11.87
CA SER A 196 10.29 -8.68 11.07
C SER A 196 10.77 -7.26 11.34
N CYS A 197 10.03 -6.41 12.09
CA CYS A 197 10.37 -4.99 12.30
C CYS A 197 11.79 -4.72 12.84
N HIS A 198 12.41 -5.70 13.50
CA HIS A 198 13.77 -5.60 14.03
C HIS A 198 14.88 -5.89 12.99
N ASN A 199 14.52 -6.37 11.79
CA ASN A 199 15.44 -6.69 10.70
C ASN A 199 15.07 -5.88 9.45
N GLN A 200 15.89 -4.90 9.11
CA GLN A 200 15.61 -3.96 8.02
C GLN A 200 15.42 -4.65 6.66
N ASN A 201 16.21 -5.69 6.36
CA ASN A 201 16.12 -6.38 5.08
C ASN A 201 14.85 -7.22 4.96
N ALA A 202 14.47 -7.95 6.00
CA ALA A 202 13.23 -8.74 6.03
C ALA A 202 12.00 -7.83 6.09
N ALA A 203 12.02 -6.80 6.94
CA ALA A 203 10.93 -5.85 7.05
C ALA A 203 10.72 -5.01 5.78
N THR A 204 11.76 -4.69 5.02
CA THR A 204 11.60 -4.08 3.68
C THR A 204 10.80 -4.99 2.75
N THR A 205 11.05 -6.31 2.80
CA THR A 205 10.28 -7.31 2.07
C THR A 205 8.83 -7.41 2.58
N VAL A 206 8.59 -7.19 3.87
CA VAL A 206 7.23 -7.05 4.42
C VAL A 206 6.53 -5.80 3.89
N VAL A 207 7.20 -4.64 3.89
CA VAL A 207 6.67 -3.39 3.30
C VAL A 207 6.27 -3.64 1.85
N GLN A 208 7.14 -4.28 1.07
CA GLN A 208 6.89 -4.65 -0.31
C GLN A 208 5.63 -5.52 -0.47
N GLY A 209 5.45 -6.54 0.36
CA GLY A 209 4.25 -7.38 0.35
C GLY A 209 2.97 -6.62 0.70
N LEU A 210 3.03 -5.73 1.70
CA LEU A 210 1.88 -4.89 2.07
C LEU A 210 1.48 -3.90 0.96
N LEU A 211 2.46 -3.37 0.22
CA LEU A 211 2.19 -2.55 -0.96
C LEU A 211 1.48 -3.37 -2.05
N LEU A 212 1.88 -4.62 -2.28
CA LEU A 212 1.16 -5.50 -3.22
C LEU A 212 -0.31 -5.67 -2.81
N LEU A 213 -0.59 -5.91 -1.52
CA LEU A 213 -1.96 -6.04 -1.01
C LEU A 213 -2.74 -4.71 -0.97
N SER A 214 -2.07 -3.58 -1.16
CA SER A 214 -2.70 -2.26 -1.29
C SER A 214 -3.10 -1.95 -2.73
N ILE A 215 -2.36 -2.49 -3.70
CA ILE A 215 -2.61 -2.29 -5.14
C ILE A 215 -3.51 -3.41 -5.71
N TRP A 216 -3.30 -4.64 -5.23
CA TRP A 216 -4.06 -5.83 -5.60
C TRP A 216 -4.61 -6.51 -4.33
N PRO A 217 -5.72 -5.99 -3.77
CA PRO A 217 -6.34 -6.52 -2.56
C PRO A 217 -6.83 -7.95 -2.76
N MET A 218 -7.02 -8.65 -1.66
CA MET A 218 -7.73 -9.93 -1.62
C MET A 218 -9.22 -9.75 -1.99
N SER A 219 -9.93 -10.84 -2.26
CA SER A 219 -11.37 -10.78 -2.46
C SER A 219 -12.04 -10.22 -1.20
N THR A 220 -12.86 -9.17 -1.35
CA THR A 220 -13.61 -8.59 -0.23
C THR A 220 -15.07 -8.39 -0.62
N PRO A 221 -16.01 -8.47 0.34
CA PRO A 221 -17.41 -8.23 0.06
C PRO A 221 -17.74 -6.74 -0.03
N SER A 222 -16.78 -5.80 0.04
CA SER A 222 -17.11 -4.37 0.06
C SER A 222 -16.08 -3.54 -0.68
N LEU A 223 -16.53 -2.83 -1.72
CA LEU A 223 -15.70 -1.85 -2.41
C LEU A 223 -15.26 -0.75 -1.44
N LEU A 224 -16.13 -0.21 -0.57
CA LEU A 224 -15.78 0.92 0.31
C LEU A 224 -14.99 0.53 1.57
N HIS A 225 -15.11 -0.72 2.04
CA HIS A 225 -14.49 -1.19 3.30
C HIS A 225 -13.28 -2.11 3.08
N GLU A 226 -12.61 -1.97 1.95
CA GLU A 226 -11.47 -2.80 1.59
C GLU A 226 -10.21 -2.45 2.40
N ALA A 227 -9.42 -3.46 2.75
CA ALA A 227 -8.23 -3.32 3.58
C ALA A 227 -7.02 -2.65 2.90
N SER A 228 -7.10 -2.26 1.61
CA SER A 228 -5.98 -1.64 0.88
C SER A 228 -5.40 -0.41 1.58
N TRP A 229 -6.26 0.44 2.15
CA TRP A 229 -5.78 1.60 2.92
C TRP A 229 -5.06 1.20 4.22
N LEU A 230 -5.52 0.14 4.88
CA LEU A 230 -4.90 -0.38 6.10
C LEU A 230 -3.53 -0.99 5.81
N HIS A 231 -3.41 -1.77 4.74
CA HIS A 231 -2.12 -2.30 4.29
C HIS A 231 -1.16 -1.18 3.90
N CYS A 232 -1.64 -0.15 3.19
CA CYS A 232 -0.85 1.01 2.81
C CYS A 232 -0.35 1.79 4.04
N GLY A 233 -1.21 2.00 5.04
CA GLY A 233 -0.84 2.62 6.30
C GLY A 233 0.18 1.79 7.10
N SER A 234 0.00 0.47 7.16
CA SER A 234 0.96 -0.45 7.79
C SER A 234 2.33 -0.42 7.08
N ALA A 235 2.33 -0.47 5.74
CA ALA A 235 3.55 -0.36 4.93
C ALA A 235 4.27 0.97 5.18
N THR A 236 3.50 2.06 5.26
CA THR A 236 4.01 3.40 5.55
C THR A 236 4.68 3.47 6.91
N HIS A 237 4.00 3.04 7.97
CA HIS A 237 4.56 3.10 9.33
C HIS A 237 5.77 2.19 9.49
N LEU A 238 5.74 0.99 8.89
CA LEU A 238 6.89 0.10 8.91
C LEU A 238 8.07 0.71 8.13
N ALA A 239 7.84 1.27 6.94
CA ALA A 239 8.90 1.94 6.17
C ALA A 239 9.53 3.13 6.92
N LEU A 240 8.72 3.91 7.64
CA LEU A 240 9.20 4.99 8.51
C LEU A 240 10.02 4.46 9.69
N HIS A 241 9.53 3.40 10.35
CA HIS A 241 10.23 2.73 11.44
C HIS A 241 11.63 2.23 11.01
N LEU A 242 11.74 1.76 9.78
CA LEU A 242 12.98 1.29 9.17
C LEU A 242 13.88 2.41 8.60
N GLY A 243 13.43 3.65 8.60
CA GLY A 243 14.21 4.77 8.04
C GLY A 243 14.28 4.81 6.51
N LEU A 244 13.39 4.12 5.78
CA LEU A 244 13.44 4.08 4.30
C LEU A 244 13.27 5.45 3.65
N HIS A 245 12.61 6.37 4.35
CA HIS A 245 12.43 7.78 3.97
C HIS A 245 13.74 8.60 3.99
N GLN A 246 14.75 8.13 4.72
CA GLN A 246 16.08 8.75 4.80
C GLN A 246 17.14 7.70 4.43
N PRO A 247 17.20 7.24 3.16
CA PRO A 247 18.07 6.14 2.81
C PRO A 247 19.54 6.44 3.11
N TYR A 248 19.99 7.69 2.94
CA TYR A 248 21.38 8.09 3.25
C TYR A 248 21.73 8.13 4.75
N SER A 249 20.72 8.14 5.62
CA SER A 249 20.87 8.08 7.09
C SER A 249 20.24 6.82 7.68
N ALA A 250 20.04 5.77 6.87
CA ALA A 250 19.39 4.53 7.30
C ALA A 250 20.08 3.86 8.51
N SER A 251 21.38 4.11 8.71
CA SER A 251 22.16 3.64 9.86
C SER A 251 21.65 4.16 11.22
N GLU A 252 20.90 5.27 11.25
CA GLU A 252 20.29 5.80 12.47
C GLU A 252 19.15 4.91 12.99
N PHE A 253 18.58 4.09 12.10
CA PHE A 253 17.44 3.21 12.36
C PHE A 253 17.86 1.75 12.63
N VAL A 254 19.17 1.48 12.68
CA VAL A 254 19.74 0.14 12.91
C VAL A 254 20.65 0.18 14.14
N PRO A 255 20.62 -0.87 15.00
CA PRO A 255 21.57 -1.00 16.11
C PRO A 255 23.02 -0.91 15.65
N GLU A 256 23.91 -0.42 16.52
CA GLU A 256 25.32 -0.18 16.21
C GLU A 256 26.04 -1.42 15.65
N SER A 257 25.68 -2.61 16.15
CA SER A 257 26.19 -3.91 15.67
C SER A 257 25.79 -4.27 14.23
N GLY A 258 24.78 -3.62 13.65
CA GLY A 258 24.32 -3.83 12.28
C GLY A 258 24.83 -2.78 11.28
N ARG A 259 25.54 -1.75 11.73
CA ARG A 259 26.01 -0.64 10.88
C ARG A 259 27.16 -1.03 9.94
N ASP A 260 28.00 -1.97 10.35
CA ASP A 260 29.18 -2.40 9.58
C ASP A 260 28.82 -3.21 8.31
N HIS A 261 27.54 -3.57 8.15
CA HIS A 261 27.05 -4.40 7.04
C HIS A 261 26.01 -3.68 6.19
N ILE A 262 25.92 -2.34 6.17
CA ILE A 262 24.98 -1.62 5.28
C ILE A 262 25.49 -1.73 3.84
N PRO A 263 24.91 -2.59 3.00
CA PRO A 263 25.32 -2.75 1.61
C PRO A 263 24.76 -1.58 0.80
N ASN A 264 25.01 -1.56 -0.51
CA ASN A 264 24.35 -0.67 -1.47
C ASN A 264 22.81 -0.90 -1.58
N HIS A 265 22.14 -1.34 -0.51
CA HIS A 265 20.68 -1.47 -0.37
C HIS A 265 19.95 -0.13 -0.38
N PHE A 266 20.67 1.00 -0.47
CA PHE A 266 20.06 2.31 -0.69
C PHE A 266 19.13 2.33 -1.91
N VAL A 267 19.43 1.56 -2.96
CA VAL A 267 18.59 1.49 -4.16
C VAL A 267 17.26 0.81 -3.86
N GLU A 268 17.28 -0.37 -3.22
CA GLU A 268 16.06 -1.10 -2.84
C GLU A 268 15.21 -0.29 -1.85
N PHE A 269 15.85 0.32 -0.85
CA PHE A 269 15.18 1.14 0.16
C PHE A 269 14.57 2.39 -0.46
N ARG A 270 15.32 3.09 -1.31
CA ARG A 270 14.83 4.24 -2.07
C ARG A 270 13.65 3.86 -2.95
N ARG A 271 13.77 2.78 -3.73
CA ARG A 271 12.70 2.31 -4.62
C ARG A 271 11.44 1.92 -3.84
N THR A 272 11.63 1.22 -2.71
CA THR A 272 10.53 0.85 -1.82
C THR A 272 9.88 2.09 -1.20
N TRP A 273 10.66 3.10 -0.79
CA TRP A 273 10.12 4.36 -0.28
C TRP A 273 9.34 5.15 -1.35
N ILE A 274 9.85 5.23 -2.58
CA ILE A 274 9.14 5.81 -3.72
C ILE A 274 7.81 5.08 -3.93
N ALA A 275 7.81 3.75 -3.85
CA ALA A 275 6.60 2.94 -3.97
C ALA A 275 5.61 3.20 -2.82
N VAL A 276 6.09 3.32 -1.57
CA VAL A 276 5.26 3.72 -0.42
C VAL A 276 4.59 5.07 -0.68
N TYR A 277 5.35 6.08 -1.13
CA TYR A 277 4.82 7.40 -1.43
C TYR A 277 3.74 7.33 -2.53
N ILE A 278 4.05 6.68 -3.66
CA ILE A 278 3.10 6.52 -4.78
C ILE A 278 1.81 5.83 -4.33
N CYS A 279 1.95 4.70 -3.63
CA CYS A 279 0.81 3.91 -3.17
C CYS A 279 -0.04 4.71 -2.18
N ASN A 280 0.59 5.42 -1.22
CA ASN A 280 -0.11 6.29 -0.29
C ASN A 280 -0.92 7.36 -1.04
N SER A 281 -0.30 8.06 -1.99
CA SER A 281 -0.99 9.10 -2.77
C SER A 281 -2.17 8.56 -3.57
N ILE A 282 -1.99 7.46 -4.31
CA ILE A 282 -3.04 6.90 -5.15
C ILE A 282 -4.18 6.33 -4.30
N ILE A 283 -3.88 5.52 -3.28
CA ILE A 283 -4.91 4.89 -2.45
C ILE A 283 -5.65 5.94 -1.61
N SER A 284 -4.97 6.94 -1.04
CA SER A 284 -5.62 8.09 -0.42
C SER A 284 -6.61 8.77 -1.38
N PHE A 285 -6.17 9.02 -2.61
CA PHE A 285 -6.97 9.69 -3.62
C PHE A 285 -8.20 8.90 -4.04
N VAL A 286 -8.08 7.61 -4.35
CA VAL A 286 -9.23 6.81 -4.75
C VAL A 286 -10.16 6.48 -3.59
N ARG A 287 -9.71 6.57 -2.33
CA ARG A 287 -10.55 6.38 -1.15
C ARG A 287 -11.14 7.67 -0.58
N GLY A 288 -10.68 8.83 -1.04
CA GLY A 288 -11.11 10.10 -0.49
C GLY A 288 -10.57 10.37 0.92
N TYR A 289 -9.40 9.81 1.21
CA TYR A 289 -8.65 10.03 2.45
C TYR A 289 -7.51 11.01 2.21
N PRO A 290 -7.05 11.70 3.27
CA PRO A 290 -5.83 12.48 3.19
C PRO A 290 -4.60 11.58 3.00
N CYS A 291 -3.63 12.03 2.20
CA CYS A 291 -2.28 11.45 2.18
C CYS A 291 -1.67 11.54 3.59
N THR A 292 -1.16 10.42 4.11
CA THR A 292 -0.47 10.39 5.39
C THR A 292 1.05 10.58 5.23
N VAL A 293 1.55 10.48 3.99
CA VAL A 293 2.93 10.82 3.63
C VAL A 293 2.94 12.05 2.74
N LYS A 294 3.79 13.02 3.08
CA LYS A 294 4.04 14.22 2.29
C LYS A 294 5.37 14.11 1.57
N ALA A 295 5.50 14.79 0.41
CA ALA A 295 6.76 14.84 -0.31
C ALA A 295 7.86 15.49 0.57
N ASP A 296 8.76 14.68 1.09
CA ASP A 296 9.95 15.14 1.79
C ASP A 296 11.02 15.62 0.81
N TYR A 297 12.14 16.12 1.35
CA TYR A 297 13.29 16.55 0.54
C TYR A 297 13.74 15.47 -0.45
N ASN A 298 13.81 14.22 -0.03
CA ASN A 298 14.28 13.12 -0.86
C ASN A 298 13.32 12.83 -2.00
N ILE A 299 12.00 12.78 -1.75
CA ILE A 299 10.98 12.61 -2.79
C ILE A 299 11.04 13.75 -3.82
N ILE A 300 11.25 14.99 -3.37
CA ILE A 300 11.41 16.14 -4.27
C ILE A 300 12.67 15.98 -5.13
N GLU A 301 13.81 15.68 -4.53
CA GLU A 301 15.08 15.45 -5.24
C GLU A 301 14.98 14.28 -6.23
N TYR A 302 14.33 13.18 -5.84
CA TYR A 302 14.11 12.04 -6.73
C TYR A 302 13.26 12.47 -7.92
N ALA A 303 12.16 13.17 -7.68
CA ALA A 303 11.32 13.70 -8.74
C ALA A 303 12.02 14.77 -9.60
N LEU A 304 13.13 15.37 -9.17
CA LEU A 304 13.96 16.27 -9.98
C LEU A 304 15.08 15.53 -10.74
N SER A 305 15.36 14.28 -10.41
CA SER A 305 16.38 13.43 -11.04
C SER A 305 15.91 12.75 -12.33
N SER A 306 16.58 11.66 -12.72
CA SER A 306 16.23 10.76 -13.83
C SER A 306 16.10 9.31 -13.35
N PRO A 307 15.30 8.46 -14.03
CA PRO A 307 15.09 7.07 -13.62
C PRO A 307 16.39 6.26 -13.57
N GLU A 308 17.34 6.53 -14.47
CA GLU A 308 18.64 5.83 -14.53
C GLU A 308 19.51 6.14 -13.31
N LYS A 309 19.54 7.40 -12.88
CA LYS A 309 20.29 7.82 -11.68
C LYS A 309 19.69 7.25 -10.40
N LEU A 310 18.38 7.03 -10.40
CA LEU A 310 17.67 6.43 -9.28
C LEU A 310 17.72 4.90 -9.28
N SER A 311 18.15 4.29 -10.39
CA SER A 311 18.10 2.85 -10.65
C SER A 311 16.69 2.28 -10.49
N ILE A 312 15.69 2.99 -11.03
CA ILE A 312 14.29 2.56 -11.05
C ILE A 312 13.75 2.53 -12.48
N SER A 313 12.64 1.83 -12.70
CA SER A 313 12.01 1.78 -14.01
C SER A 313 11.47 3.16 -14.44
N PRO A 314 11.48 3.48 -15.75
CA PRO A 314 10.90 4.73 -16.26
C PRO A 314 9.42 4.90 -15.86
N ASP A 315 8.66 3.81 -15.84
CA ASP A 315 7.23 3.87 -15.51
C ASP A 315 7.00 4.13 -14.02
N LEU A 316 7.78 3.55 -13.11
CA LEU A 316 7.71 3.91 -11.68
C LEU A 316 8.07 5.40 -11.47
N PHE A 317 9.07 5.90 -12.20
CA PHE A 317 9.44 7.32 -12.15
C PHE A 317 8.31 8.23 -12.65
N LYS A 318 7.66 7.90 -13.76
CA LYS A 318 6.50 8.66 -14.26
C LYS A 318 5.36 8.64 -13.25
N THR A 319 5.06 7.48 -12.65
CA THR A 319 4.04 7.37 -11.60
C THR A 319 4.39 8.19 -10.36
N LEU A 320 5.68 8.30 -9.98
CA LEU A 320 6.13 9.23 -8.93
C LEU A 320 5.77 10.68 -9.26
N LEU A 321 6.02 11.12 -10.49
CA LEU A 321 5.69 12.49 -10.91
C LEU A 321 4.18 12.76 -10.84
N ILE A 322 3.35 11.78 -11.21
CA ILE A 322 1.88 11.87 -11.14
C ILE A 322 1.41 11.86 -9.69
N ALA A 323 1.91 10.94 -8.85
CA ALA A 323 1.56 10.84 -7.44
C ALA A 323 1.82 12.14 -6.68
N ARG A 324 2.90 12.86 -7.00
CA ARG A 324 3.16 14.19 -6.43
C ARG A 324 2.06 15.20 -6.73
N ARG A 325 1.48 15.18 -7.93
CA ARG A 325 0.38 16.07 -8.31
C ARG A 325 -0.92 15.68 -7.62
N ILE A 326 -1.16 14.39 -7.43
CA ILE A 326 -2.28 13.87 -6.65
C ILE A 326 -2.19 14.39 -5.20
N GLU A 327 -1.03 14.25 -4.56
CA GLU A 327 -0.81 14.67 -3.18
C GLU A 327 -0.95 16.19 -2.99
N GLU A 328 -0.33 16.99 -3.86
CA GLU A 328 -0.48 18.46 -3.87
C GLU A 328 -1.94 18.89 -4.06
N GLY A 329 -2.72 18.14 -4.84
CA GLY A 329 -4.15 18.38 -5.03
C GLY A 329 -5.01 18.16 -3.80
N GLN A 330 -4.62 17.23 -2.94
CA GLN A 330 -5.34 16.99 -1.70
C GLN A 330 -5.15 18.12 -0.68
N ASP A 331 -4.11 18.96 -0.80
CA ASP A 331 -3.93 20.13 0.07
C ASP A 331 -5.07 21.17 -0.10
N LEU A 332 -5.76 21.15 -1.24
CA LEU A 332 -6.98 21.96 -1.46
C LEU A 332 -8.13 21.60 -0.49
N GLY A 333 -8.10 20.40 0.08
CA GLY A 333 -9.02 19.90 1.10
C GLY A 333 -8.45 19.90 2.53
N HIS A 334 -7.28 20.51 2.78
CA HIS A 334 -6.57 20.52 4.08
C HIS A 334 -6.38 21.92 4.70
N SER A 335 -7.36 22.80 4.59
CA SER A 335 -7.41 24.07 5.29
C SER A 335 -7.46 23.90 6.80
N ARG A 336 -6.51 24.56 7.48
CA ARG A 336 -6.45 24.63 8.95
C ARG A 336 -7.44 25.65 9.54
N THR A 337 -8.18 26.35 8.69
CA THR A 337 -9.04 27.48 9.07
C THR A 337 -10.53 27.18 8.92
N SER A 338 -10.87 26.04 8.31
CA SER A 338 -12.26 25.60 8.10
C SER A 338 -12.52 24.27 8.82
N PRO A 339 -13.67 24.11 9.50
CA PRO A 339 -14.03 22.85 10.17
C PRO A 339 -14.06 21.62 9.24
N HIS A 340 -14.26 21.84 7.94
CA HIS A 340 -14.35 20.77 6.94
C HIS A 340 -13.07 20.62 6.11
N GLY A 341 -12.01 21.36 6.43
CA GLY A 341 -10.75 21.31 5.68
C GLY A 341 -10.77 22.05 4.34
N HIS A 342 -11.85 22.71 3.93
CA HIS A 342 -11.82 23.44 2.66
C HIS A 342 -11.07 24.76 2.74
N ILE A 343 -10.23 25.04 1.74
CA ILE A 343 -9.64 26.37 1.54
C ILE A 343 -10.75 27.36 1.23
N ASP A 344 -10.59 28.59 1.71
CA ASP A 344 -11.50 29.69 1.42
C ASP A 344 -11.70 29.87 -0.10
N PRO A 345 -12.94 30.07 -0.58
CA PRO A 345 -13.25 30.20 -2.01
C PRO A 345 -12.38 31.23 -2.75
N ASP A 346 -12.06 32.36 -2.11
CA ASP A 346 -11.30 33.44 -2.74
C ASP A 346 -9.82 33.05 -2.97
N SER A 347 -9.29 32.16 -2.11
CA SER A 347 -7.91 31.67 -2.20
C SER A 347 -7.78 30.41 -3.06
N ARG A 348 -8.87 29.65 -3.24
CA ARG A 348 -8.89 28.36 -3.95
C ARG A 348 -8.50 28.49 -5.42
N GLU A 349 -8.95 29.56 -6.08
CA GLU A 349 -8.73 29.75 -7.51
C GLU A 349 -7.25 29.94 -7.87
N GLY A 350 -6.51 30.73 -7.08
CA GLY A 350 -5.07 30.92 -7.31
C GLY A 350 -4.27 29.64 -7.12
N ILE A 351 -4.59 28.86 -6.08
CA ILE A 351 -3.91 27.57 -5.80
C ILE A 351 -4.25 26.55 -6.89
N TYR A 352 -5.50 26.51 -7.33
CA TYR A 352 -5.92 25.64 -8.43
C TYR A 352 -5.18 25.96 -9.73
N ARG A 353 -5.06 27.24 -10.12
CA ARG A 353 -4.28 27.64 -11.30
C ARG A 353 -2.81 27.23 -11.22
N LEU A 354 -2.19 27.41 -10.05
CA LEU A 354 -0.81 26.97 -9.82
C LEU A 354 -0.67 25.45 -9.99
N LEU A 355 -1.63 24.70 -9.45
CA LEU A 355 -1.64 23.25 -9.55
C LEU A 355 -1.83 22.78 -11.00
N GLN A 356 -2.75 23.39 -11.74
CA GLN A 356 -2.94 23.10 -13.17
C GLN A 356 -1.66 23.34 -13.97
N ALA A 357 -0.96 24.45 -13.72
CA ALA A 357 0.32 24.72 -14.37
C ALA A 357 1.37 23.63 -14.07
N ARG A 358 1.43 23.14 -12.81
CA ARG A 358 2.32 22.04 -12.41
C ARG A 358 1.92 20.70 -13.01
N ILE A 359 0.62 20.43 -13.16
CA ILE A 359 0.12 19.23 -13.84
C ILE A 359 0.55 19.24 -15.30
N SER A 360 0.39 20.36 -16.00
CA SER A 360 0.84 20.50 -17.40
C SER A 360 2.37 20.37 -17.56
N ASP A 361 3.16 20.84 -16.60
CA ASP A 361 4.61 20.62 -16.59
C ASP A 361 4.97 19.14 -16.39
N THR A 362 4.28 18.47 -15.45
CA THR A 362 4.41 17.02 -15.24
C THR A 362 4.08 16.23 -16.51
N GLU A 363 3.05 16.61 -17.27
CA GLU A 363 2.69 15.94 -18.52
C GLU A 363 3.83 15.95 -19.54
N LYS A 364 4.45 17.11 -19.73
CA LYS A 364 5.58 17.29 -20.65
C LYS A 364 6.77 16.45 -20.23
N ARG A 365 7.05 16.40 -18.92
CA ARG A 365 8.18 15.65 -18.38
C ARG A 365 7.97 14.13 -18.36
N ALA A 366 6.74 13.68 -18.15
CA ALA A 366 6.42 12.26 -18.08
C ALA A 366 6.18 11.64 -19.46
N SER A 367 5.98 12.46 -20.50
CA SER A 367 5.77 12.02 -21.88
C SER A 367 6.99 11.29 -22.47
N PRO A 368 6.78 10.24 -23.30
CA PRO A 368 5.50 9.66 -23.69
C PRO A 368 4.90 8.76 -22.59
N LEU A 369 3.57 8.82 -22.44
CA LEU A 369 2.81 7.99 -21.51
C LEU A 369 2.20 6.78 -22.24
N THR A 370 2.21 5.62 -21.58
CA THR A 370 1.42 4.47 -22.02
C THR A 370 -0.08 4.75 -21.81
N PRO A 371 -1.01 3.98 -22.42
CA PRO A 371 -2.45 4.14 -22.14
C PRO A 371 -2.77 4.07 -20.65
N PHE A 372 -2.14 3.14 -19.94
CA PHE A 372 -2.31 2.98 -18.48
C PHE A 372 -1.83 4.21 -17.70
N LEU A 373 -0.61 4.72 -17.96
CA LEU A 373 -0.13 5.91 -17.27
C LEU A 373 -0.90 7.18 -17.67
N SER A 374 -1.37 7.26 -18.91
CA SER A 374 -2.24 8.34 -19.38
C SER A 374 -3.54 8.34 -18.60
N MET A 375 -4.14 7.16 -18.37
CA MET A 375 -5.35 7.03 -17.55
C MET A 375 -5.13 7.54 -16.11
N ILE A 376 -4.04 7.13 -15.45
CA ILE A 376 -3.70 7.63 -14.09
C ILE A 376 -3.50 9.15 -14.11
N PHE A 377 -2.80 9.67 -15.11
CA PHE A 377 -2.57 11.11 -15.25
C PHE A 377 -3.88 11.89 -15.44
N MET A 378 -4.78 11.40 -16.30
CA MET A 378 -6.10 12.01 -16.51
C MET A 378 -6.96 11.94 -15.24
N ALA A 379 -6.94 10.81 -14.52
CA ALA A 379 -7.64 10.70 -13.24
C ALA A 379 -7.09 11.68 -12.19
N ALA A 380 -5.78 11.92 -12.19
CA ALA A 380 -5.14 12.92 -11.31
C ALA A 380 -5.59 14.36 -11.61
N LYS A 381 -6.20 14.64 -12.76
CA LYS A 381 -6.81 15.95 -13.09
C LYS A 381 -8.21 16.12 -12.49
N LEU A 382 -8.89 15.03 -12.11
CA LEU A 382 -10.26 15.02 -11.56
C LEU A 382 -10.35 15.50 -10.10
N GLN A 383 -9.42 16.35 -9.67
CA GLN A 383 -9.31 16.81 -8.29
C GLN A 383 -10.51 17.66 -7.85
N PRO A 384 -10.82 17.71 -6.53
CA PRO A 384 -12.11 18.15 -6.00
C PRO A 384 -12.42 19.66 -6.13
N ALA A 385 -11.64 20.40 -6.90
CA ALA A 385 -11.78 21.84 -7.04
C ALA A 385 -12.63 22.27 -8.26
N ILE A 386 -13.64 21.50 -8.65
CA ILE A 386 -14.52 21.85 -9.77
C ILE A 386 -15.30 23.13 -9.44
N GLN A 387 -14.98 24.19 -10.15
CA GLN A 387 -15.74 25.45 -10.26
C GLN A 387 -16.45 25.50 -11.61
N GLU A 388 -17.46 26.36 -11.76
CA GLU A 388 -18.20 26.56 -13.02
C GLU A 388 -17.30 26.70 -14.25
N THR A 389 -16.21 27.45 -14.15
CA THR A 389 -15.23 27.67 -15.23
C THR A 389 -14.45 26.41 -15.64
N THR A 390 -14.44 25.38 -14.81
CA THR A 390 -13.63 24.15 -14.96
C THR A 390 -14.47 22.90 -15.21
N VAL A 391 -15.80 22.99 -15.10
CA VAL A 391 -16.72 21.85 -15.22
C VAL A 391 -16.57 21.12 -16.56
N LEU A 392 -16.47 21.87 -17.66
CA LEU A 392 -16.30 21.28 -19.00
C LEU A 392 -14.99 20.50 -19.11
N SER A 393 -13.87 21.08 -18.67
CA SER A 393 -12.58 20.39 -18.68
C SER A 393 -12.61 19.15 -17.79
N ALA A 394 -13.28 19.20 -16.64
CA ALA A 394 -13.42 18.06 -15.74
C ALA A 394 -14.25 16.93 -16.38
N CYS A 395 -15.31 17.28 -17.12
CA CYS A 395 -16.11 16.34 -17.89
C CYS A 395 -15.28 15.66 -19.00
N ASP A 396 -14.54 16.46 -19.78
CA ASP A 396 -13.65 15.94 -20.83
C ASP A 396 -12.55 15.03 -20.26
N ASP A 397 -11.97 15.41 -19.13
CA ASP A 397 -10.95 14.61 -18.45
C ASP A 397 -11.54 13.28 -17.97
N ALA A 398 -12.76 13.27 -17.41
CA ALA A 398 -13.46 12.05 -16.99
C ALA A 398 -13.82 11.15 -18.19
N ALA A 399 -14.29 11.74 -19.29
CA ALA A 399 -14.59 11.00 -20.52
C ALA A 399 -13.34 10.33 -21.10
N LYS A 400 -12.18 11.01 -21.02
CA LYS A 400 -10.88 10.46 -21.41
C LYS A 400 -10.42 9.33 -20.51
N VAL A 401 -10.65 9.42 -19.19
CA VAL A 401 -10.36 8.31 -18.27
C VAL A 401 -11.12 7.06 -18.72
N ASN A 402 -12.44 7.12 -18.92
CA ASN A 402 -13.24 5.97 -19.37
C ASN A 402 -12.73 5.40 -20.71
N SER A 403 -12.44 6.28 -21.67
CA SER A 403 -11.93 5.87 -22.99
C SER A 403 -10.57 5.16 -22.89
N LEU A 404 -9.64 5.69 -22.09
CA LEU A 404 -8.32 5.10 -21.86
C LEU A 404 -8.43 3.78 -21.11
N THR A 405 -9.34 3.67 -20.15
CA THR A 405 -9.57 2.40 -19.44
C THR A 405 -10.04 1.31 -20.39
N ARG A 406 -10.91 1.61 -21.36
CA ARG A 406 -11.31 0.64 -22.39
C ARG A 406 -10.13 0.17 -23.25
N VAL A 407 -9.21 1.07 -23.58
CA VAL A 407 -7.97 0.70 -24.27
C VAL A 407 -7.13 -0.25 -23.41
N VAL A 408 -6.93 0.07 -22.12
CA VAL A 408 -6.18 -0.77 -21.18
C VAL A 408 -6.82 -2.15 -21.04
N GLN A 409 -8.15 -2.19 -20.89
CA GLN A 409 -8.93 -3.42 -20.79
C GLN A 409 -8.80 -4.30 -22.03
N SER A 410 -8.71 -3.71 -23.23
CA SER A 410 -8.51 -4.48 -24.47
C SER A 410 -7.13 -5.13 -24.57
N GLN A 411 -6.16 -4.67 -23.77
CA GLN A 411 -4.75 -5.09 -23.82
C GLN A 411 -4.35 -6.03 -22.68
N ALA A 412 -5.22 -6.25 -21.69
CA ALA A 412 -4.86 -6.92 -20.45
C ALA A 412 -6.02 -7.73 -19.87
N ASN A 413 -5.68 -8.80 -19.15
CA ASN A 413 -6.66 -9.48 -18.31
C ASN A 413 -6.99 -8.58 -17.10
N MET A 414 -8.27 -8.28 -16.91
CA MET A 414 -8.75 -7.38 -15.85
C MET A 414 -8.40 -7.84 -14.45
N VAL A 415 -8.26 -9.15 -14.22
CA VAL A 415 -7.84 -9.73 -12.94
C VAL A 415 -6.44 -9.27 -12.52
N HIS A 416 -5.62 -8.82 -13.47
CA HIS A 416 -4.26 -8.32 -13.26
C HIS A 416 -4.19 -6.80 -13.04
N LEU A 417 -5.27 -6.08 -13.32
CA LEU A 417 -5.29 -4.63 -13.15
C LEU A 417 -5.32 -4.24 -11.67
N PRO A 418 -4.64 -3.15 -11.27
CA PRO A 418 -4.77 -2.60 -9.94
C PRO A 418 -6.20 -2.19 -9.57
N VAL A 419 -6.58 -2.37 -8.30
CA VAL A 419 -7.96 -2.07 -7.85
C VAL A 419 -8.36 -0.60 -8.00
N PHE A 420 -7.38 0.30 -7.98
CA PHE A 420 -7.65 1.74 -8.15
C PHE A 420 -8.18 2.08 -9.56
N VAL A 421 -8.02 1.20 -10.55
CA VAL A 421 -8.56 1.41 -11.90
C VAL A 421 -10.09 1.44 -11.87
N ASP A 422 -10.71 0.51 -11.15
CA ASP A 422 -12.17 0.48 -10.94
C ASP A 422 -12.65 1.77 -10.29
N SER A 423 -11.88 2.28 -9.32
CA SER A 423 -12.20 3.55 -8.66
C SER A 423 -12.12 4.73 -9.61
N PHE A 424 -11.15 4.78 -10.53
CA PHE A 424 -11.07 5.85 -11.53
C PHE A 424 -12.24 5.84 -12.51
N VAL A 425 -12.68 4.66 -12.95
CA VAL A 425 -13.88 4.53 -13.81
C VAL A 425 -15.12 4.99 -13.04
N LEU A 426 -15.29 4.53 -11.80
CA LEU A 426 -16.42 4.91 -10.96
C LEU A 426 -16.46 6.43 -10.70
N MET A 427 -15.32 7.03 -10.31
CA MET A 427 -15.21 8.48 -10.11
C MET A 427 -15.58 9.25 -11.38
N SER A 428 -15.12 8.79 -12.54
CA SER A 428 -15.36 9.44 -13.83
C SER A 428 -16.83 9.36 -14.23
N ALA A 429 -17.44 8.18 -14.14
CA ALA A 429 -18.85 7.98 -14.43
C ALA A 429 -19.75 8.81 -13.50
N VAL A 430 -19.45 8.83 -12.20
CA VAL A 430 -20.22 9.58 -11.21
C VAL A 430 -20.04 11.09 -11.36
N LEU A 431 -18.86 11.55 -11.76
CA LEU A 431 -18.64 12.96 -12.09
C LEU A 431 -19.46 13.38 -13.31
N ILE A 432 -19.41 12.62 -14.40
CA ILE A 432 -20.20 12.89 -15.62
C ILE A 432 -21.69 12.92 -15.27
N PHE A 433 -22.18 11.91 -14.53
CA PHE A 433 -23.55 11.85 -14.05
C PHE A 433 -23.92 13.11 -13.23
N LYS A 434 -23.09 13.49 -12.25
CA LYS A 434 -23.37 14.66 -11.40
C LYS A 434 -23.42 15.96 -12.20
N ILE A 435 -22.54 16.13 -13.19
CA ILE A 435 -22.58 17.30 -14.08
C ILE A 435 -23.89 17.29 -14.88
N HIS A 436 -24.27 16.12 -15.40
CA HIS A 436 -25.45 15.94 -16.26
C HIS A 436 -26.78 16.25 -15.57
N ILE A 437 -26.91 15.93 -14.28
CA ILE A 437 -28.12 16.24 -13.50
C ILE A 437 -28.07 17.62 -12.79
N SER A 438 -27.05 18.43 -13.06
CA SER A 438 -26.85 19.73 -12.42
C SER A 438 -27.23 20.90 -13.32
N ILE A 439 -27.10 22.13 -12.79
CA ILE A 439 -27.20 23.38 -13.54
C ILE A 439 -26.28 23.44 -14.77
N PHE A 440 -25.23 22.61 -14.83
CA PHE A 440 -24.28 22.55 -15.94
C PHE A 440 -24.69 21.59 -17.05
N SER A 441 -25.83 20.90 -16.92
CA SER A 441 -26.41 20.03 -17.95
C SER A 441 -26.43 20.68 -19.35
N PRO A 442 -26.83 21.96 -19.53
CA PRO A 442 -26.87 22.60 -20.85
C PRO A 442 -25.49 22.81 -21.50
N LEU A 443 -24.41 22.70 -20.72
CA LEU A 443 -23.04 22.89 -21.21
C LEU A 443 -22.47 21.61 -21.81
N ILE A 444 -22.99 20.44 -21.43
CA ILE A 444 -22.49 19.14 -21.87
C ILE A 444 -23.41 18.52 -22.93
N ASN A 445 -22.84 17.65 -23.77
CA ASN A 445 -23.62 16.90 -24.75
C ASN A 445 -24.27 15.68 -24.07
N ASP A 446 -25.60 15.63 -24.07
CA ASP A 446 -26.40 14.54 -23.48
C ASP A 446 -25.99 13.16 -24.00
N GLN A 447 -25.81 13.02 -25.32
CA GLN A 447 -25.42 11.76 -25.94
C GLN A 447 -24.02 11.34 -25.46
N MET A 448 -23.09 12.29 -25.40
CA MET A 448 -21.73 12.01 -24.91
C MET A 448 -21.77 11.54 -23.45
N ALA A 449 -22.56 12.19 -22.59
CA ALA A 449 -22.67 11.81 -21.19
C ALA A 449 -23.23 10.38 -21.04
N GLN A 450 -24.30 10.07 -21.78
CA GLN A 450 -24.91 8.75 -21.82
C GLN A 450 -23.94 7.67 -22.34
N ASP A 451 -23.25 7.93 -23.44
CA ASP A 451 -22.28 7.00 -24.03
C ASP A 451 -21.16 6.69 -23.03
N LYS A 452 -20.63 7.70 -22.33
CA LYS A 452 -19.54 7.51 -21.37
C LYS A 452 -19.95 6.82 -20.08
N ILE A 453 -21.20 6.97 -19.64
CA ILE A 453 -21.75 6.18 -18.53
C ILE A 453 -21.95 4.72 -18.98
N SER A 454 -22.46 4.49 -20.20
CA SER A 454 -22.62 3.15 -20.78
C SER A 454 -21.30 2.41 -20.98
N GLU A 455 -20.24 3.11 -21.39
CA GLU A 455 -18.87 2.58 -21.44
C GLU A 455 -18.40 2.11 -20.05
N ALA A 456 -18.68 2.87 -19.00
CA ALA A 456 -18.34 2.50 -17.63
C ALA A 456 -19.14 1.26 -17.15
N CYS A 457 -20.44 1.17 -17.45
CA CYS A 457 -21.23 -0.03 -17.17
C CYS A 457 -20.63 -1.26 -17.85
N SER A 458 -20.27 -1.13 -19.13
CA SER A 458 -19.70 -2.23 -19.93
C SER A 458 -18.33 -2.66 -19.39
N TYR A 459 -17.50 -1.71 -18.95
CA TYR A 459 -16.26 -2.01 -18.23
C TYR A 459 -16.51 -2.92 -17.02
N PHE A 460 -17.44 -2.56 -16.15
CA PHE A 460 -17.73 -3.33 -14.94
C PHE A 460 -18.36 -4.69 -15.22
N ARG A 461 -19.28 -4.80 -16.20
CA ARG A 461 -19.88 -6.08 -16.61
C ARG A 461 -18.84 -7.06 -17.13
N GLU A 462 -17.92 -6.59 -17.97
CA GLU A 462 -16.85 -7.40 -18.53
C GLU A 462 -15.77 -7.75 -17.47
N GLY A 463 -15.69 -7.00 -16.38
CA GLY A 463 -14.77 -7.23 -15.27
C GLY A 463 -15.21 -8.28 -14.26
N VAL A 464 -16.45 -8.76 -14.33
CA VAL A 464 -16.98 -9.79 -13.43
C VAL A 464 -16.16 -11.08 -13.58
N ASN A 465 -15.67 -11.61 -12.47
CA ASN A 465 -14.84 -12.81 -12.46
C ASN A 465 -15.04 -13.63 -11.17
N GLU A 466 -14.53 -14.86 -11.15
CA GLU A 466 -14.66 -15.79 -10.01
C GLU A 466 -13.97 -15.30 -8.72
N PHE A 467 -13.06 -14.33 -8.81
CA PHE A 467 -12.33 -13.80 -7.66
C PHE A 467 -13.09 -12.66 -6.97
N SER A 468 -13.88 -11.86 -7.69
CA SER A 468 -14.60 -10.72 -7.12
C SER A 468 -15.94 -10.43 -7.80
N ASP A 469 -16.96 -10.23 -6.97
CA ASP A 469 -18.32 -9.79 -7.36
C ASP A 469 -18.48 -8.27 -7.34
N ILE A 470 -17.44 -7.52 -6.93
CA ILE A 470 -17.48 -6.06 -6.83
C ILE A 470 -17.84 -5.43 -8.19
N PRO A 471 -17.22 -5.82 -9.33
CA PRO A 471 -17.59 -5.26 -10.63
C PRO A 471 -19.09 -5.45 -10.95
N ALA A 472 -19.68 -6.59 -10.58
CA ALA A 472 -21.11 -6.82 -10.80
C ALA A 472 -21.97 -5.82 -10.03
N ARG A 473 -21.70 -5.61 -8.74
CA ARG A 473 -22.44 -4.65 -7.91
C ARG A 473 -22.23 -3.20 -8.36
N VAL A 474 -21.02 -2.83 -8.76
CA VAL A 474 -20.74 -1.50 -9.27
C VAL A 474 -21.44 -1.27 -10.62
N SER A 475 -21.47 -2.28 -11.50
CA SER A 475 -22.24 -2.21 -12.74
C SER A 475 -23.71 -1.89 -12.47
N ILE A 476 -24.32 -2.61 -11.53
CA ILE A 476 -25.71 -2.42 -11.13
C ILE A 476 -25.93 -0.97 -10.64
N PHE A 477 -25.02 -0.44 -9.83
CA PHE A 477 -25.07 0.94 -9.36
C PHE A 477 -24.94 1.97 -10.49
N VAL A 478 -23.96 1.82 -11.38
CA VAL A 478 -23.77 2.78 -12.50
C VAL A 478 -24.94 2.71 -13.48
N GLU A 479 -25.53 1.54 -13.70
CA GLU A 479 -26.74 1.35 -14.51
C GLU A 479 -27.97 2.00 -13.85
N ALA A 480 -28.08 1.94 -12.52
CA ALA A 480 -29.09 2.69 -11.77
C ALA A 480 -29.00 4.21 -12.02
N LEU A 481 -27.78 4.75 -12.00
CA LEU A 481 -27.54 6.17 -12.30
C LEU A 481 -28.02 6.52 -13.71
N TYR A 482 -27.72 5.66 -14.69
CA TYR A 482 -28.16 5.83 -16.07
C TYR A 482 -29.69 5.91 -16.18
N THR A 483 -30.41 4.97 -15.56
CA THR A 483 -31.89 4.95 -15.56
C THR A 483 -32.48 6.19 -14.90
N LEU A 484 -31.89 6.65 -13.80
CA LEU A 484 -32.36 7.86 -13.11
C LEU A 484 -32.27 9.12 -13.98
N VAL A 485 -31.22 9.24 -14.80
CA VAL A 485 -31.11 10.32 -15.80
C VAL A 485 -32.19 10.16 -16.86
N ALA A 486 -32.28 8.97 -17.47
CA ALA A 486 -33.17 8.73 -18.60
C ALA A 486 -34.64 8.99 -18.28
N GLU A 487 -35.06 8.66 -17.05
CA GLU A 487 -36.43 8.84 -16.59
C GLU A 487 -36.67 10.19 -15.89
N ASN A 488 -35.66 11.07 -15.83
CA ASN A 488 -35.72 12.38 -15.17
C ASN A 488 -36.24 12.31 -13.72
N LEU A 489 -35.82 11.26 -13.00
CA LEU A 489 -36.36 10.90 -11.68
C LEU A 489 -35.68 11.63 -10.51
N VAL A 490 -34.55 12.28 -10.77
CA VAL A 490 -33.83 13.08 -9.77
C VAL A 490 -34.07 14.56 -10.08
N PRO A 491 -34.58 15.35 -9.13
CA PRO A 491 -34.78 16.78 -9.37
C PRO A 491 -33.45 17.44 -9.72
N VAL A 492 -33.46 18.24 -10.80
CA VAL A 492 -32.30 19.05 -11.20
C VAL A 492 -31.94 19.97 -10.03
N GLY A 493 -30.79 19.72 -9.43
CA GLY A 493 -30.28 20.45 -8.27
C GLY A 493 -28.98 21.17 -8.58
N GLY A 494 -28.52 22.02 -7.65
CA GLY A 494 -27.19 22.62 -7.75
C GLY A 494 -26.08 21.58 -7.84
N PHE A 495 -24.99 21.89 -8.54
CA PHE A 495 -23.75 21.10 -8.51
C PHE A 495 -23.02 21.19 -7.15
N VAL A 496 -23.58 21.94 -6.20
CA VAL A 496 -22.97 22.17 -4.89
C VAL A 496 -22.92 20.86 -4.11
N ILE A 497 -21.73 20.56 -3.60
CA ILE A 497 -21.52 19.45 -2.67
C ILE A 497 -21.93 19.94 -1.28
N GLU A 498 -23.12 19.57 -0.85
CA GLU A 498 -23.72 20.10 0.37
C GLU A 498 -23.47 19.19 1.58
N ASN A 499 -23.58 17.88 1.37
CA ASN A 499 -23.63 16.89 2.44
C ASN A 499 -22.27 16.24 2.71
N THR A 500 -21.45 16.00 1.67
CA THR A 500 -20.14 15.35 1.84
C THR A 500 -18.96 16.27 1.59
N LYS A 501 -18.42 16.86 2.67
CA LYS A 501 -17.33 17.84 2.58
C LYS A 501 -15.95 17.27 2.93
N SER A 502 -15.87 16.16 3.64
CA SER A 502 -14.62 15.64 4.24
C SER A 502 -13.99 14.43 3.54
N ARG A 503 -14.49 14.03 2.37
CA ARG A 503 -14.03 12.86 1.59
C ARG A 503 -13.13 13.24 0.40
N TYR A 504 -12.54 14.45 0.40
CA TYR A 504 -11.56 14.90 -0.59
C TYR A 504 -12.01 14.65 -2.04
N SER A 505 -11.23 13.89 -2.81
CA SER A 505 -11.50 13.49 -4.21
C SER A 505 -12.75 12.63 -4.38
N GLN A 506 -13.28 12.01 -3.32
CA GLN A 506 -14.50 11.21 -3.36
C GLN A 506 -15.76 11.97 -2.93
N ASN A 507 -15.67 13.28 -2.65
CA ASN A 507 -16.82 14.07 -2.22
C ASN A 507 -18.03 13.90 -3.15
N ILE A 508 -17.82 13.89 -4.48
CA ILE A 508 -18.89 13.74 -5.47
C ILE A 508 -19.51 12.34 -5.42
N LEU A 509 -18.69 11.29 -5.27
CA LEU A 509 -19.19 9.92 -5.15
C LEU A 509 -20.15 9.78 -3.97
N TYR A 510 -19.71 10.20 -2.79
CA TYR A 510 -20.52 10.11 -1.58
C TYR A 510 -21.75 11.02 -1.60
N GLU A 511 -21.68 12.19 -2.25
CA GLU A 511 -22.85 13.05 -2.48
C GLU A 511 -23.90 12.36 -3.36
N VAL A 512 -23.47 11.67 -4.43
CA VAL A 512 -24.36 10.93 -5.33
C VAL A 512 -24.95 9.71 -4.62
N LEU A 513 -24.15 8.98 -3.83
CA LEU A 513 -24.65 7.87 -3.02
C LEU A 513 -25.71 8.33 -2.01
N TRP A 514 -25.50 9.47 -1.36
CA TRP A 514 -26.48 10.06 -0.45
C TRP A 514 -27.76 10.46 -1.19
N THR A 515 -27.62 11.13 -2.34
CA THR A 515 -28.76 11.53 -3.20
C THR A 515 -29.59 10.31 -3.61
N PHE A 516 -28.93 9.22 -3.97
CA PHE A 516 -29.56 7.96 -4.35
C PHE A 516 -30.31 7.30 -3.19
N LYS A 517 -29.70 7.25 -2.01
CA LYS A 517 -30.31 6.72 -0.77
C LYS A 517 -31.58 7.50 -0.41
N GLU A 518 -31.52 8.82 -0.49
CA GLU A 518 -32.64 9.71 -0.18
C GLU A 518 -33.78 9.60 -1.20
N TRP A 519 -33.46 9.54 -2.49
CA TRP A 519 -34.44 9.29 -3.54
C TRP A 519 -35.18 7.95 -3.34
N LYS A 520 -34.44 6.86 -3.05
CA LYS A 520 -35.04 5.54 -2.76
C LYS A 520 -35.99 5.62 -1.58
N ARG A 521 -35.58 6.27 -0.49
CA ARG A 521 -36.41 6.46 0.73
C ARG A 521 -37.74 7.14 0.40
N GLN A 522 -37.69 8.27 -0.31
CA GLN A 522 -38.88 9.02 -0.72
C GLN A 522 -39.80 8.21 -1.63
N ARG A 523 -39.24 7.43 -2.56
CA ARG A 523 -40.01 6.56 -3.46
C ARG A 523 -40.75 5.45 -2.70
N ILE A 524 -40.08 4.80 -1.74
CA ILE A 524 -40.69 3.77 -0.88
C ILE A 524 -41.82 4.37 -0.03
N GLU A 525 -41.60 5.54 0.55
CA GLU A 525 -42.62 6.25 1.35
C GLU A 525 -43.85 6.64 0.51
N ALA A 526 -43.64 7.14 -0.71
CA ALA A 526 -44.71 7.46 -1.64
C ALA A 526 -45.54 6.22 -2.03
N LEU A 527 -44.90 5.08 -2.30
CA LEU A 527 -45.57 3.81 -2.62
C LEU A 527 -46.38 3.29 -1.42
N ARG A 528 -45.82 3.36 -0.20
CA ARG A 528 -46.52 3.00 1.04
C ARG A 528 -47.72 3.91 1.32
N ALA A 529 -47.59 5.22 1.07
CA ALA A 529 -48.65 6.20 1.27
C ALA A 529 -49.84 6.00 0.30
N GLN A 530 -49.60 5.43 -0.88
CA GLN A 530 -50.64 5.18 -1.89
C GLN A 530 -51.43 3.88 -1.67
N GLN A 531 -51.19 3.12 -0.59
CA GLN A 531 -51.76 1.78 -0.33
C GLN A 531 -51.63 0.82 -1.53
N GLN A 532 -50.68 1.08 -2.42
CA GLN A 532 -50.30 0.09 -3.42
C GLN A 532 -49.52 -1.00 -2.68
N PRO A 533 -49.77 -2.29 -2.98
CA PRO A 533 -48.84 -3.33 -2.53
C PRO A 533 -47.42 -2.91 -2.93
N LEU A 534 -46.41 -3.27 -2.13
CA LEU A 534 -44.99 -3.17 -2.49
C LEU A 534 -44.72 -4.12 -3.68
N HIS A 535 -45.31 -3.83 -4.83
CA HIS A 535 -44.82 -4.28 -6.10
C HIS A 535 -43.73 -3.28 -6.48
N PHE A 536 -42.50 -3.63 -6.10
CA PHE A 536 -41.40 -3.37 -7.03
C PHE A 536 -41.82 -3.98 -8.38
N PRO A 537 -41.45 -3.37 -9.53
CA PRO A 537 -41.80 -3.94 -10.82
C PRO A 537 -41.47 -5.43 -10.78
N ALA A 538 -42.48 -6.28 -10.97
CA ALA A 538 -42.19 -7.65 -11.31
C ALA A 538 -41.28 -7.58 -12.55
N GLU A 539 -40.14 -8.25 -12.47
CA GLU A 539 -39.22 -8.54 -13.58
C GLU A 539 -39.82 -8.22 -14.96
N GLY A 540 -39.48 -7.06 -15.52
CA GLY A 540 -39.91 -6.66 -16.88
C GLY A 540 -40.03 -5.14 -17.06
N ASN A 541 -39.53 -4.50 -18.12
CA ASN A 541 -38.93 -4.98 -19.36
C ASN A 541 -37.98 -3.89 -19.89
N LEU A 542 -36.66 -4.08 -19.76
CA LEU A 542 -35.68 -3.49 -20.66
C LEU A 542 -34.92 -4.66 -21.29
N ILE A 543 -35.30 -4.97 -22.52
CA ILE A 543 -34.72 -6.05 -23.32
C ILE A 543 -33.63 -5.41 -24.17
N ASP A 544 -32.37 -5.83 -23.98
CA ASP A 544 -31.28 -5.49 -24.91
C ASP A 544 -31.52 -6.17 -26.28
N GLN A 545 -30.90 -5.67 -27.35
CA GLN A 545 -31.00 -6.16 -28.74
C GLN A 545 -30.69 -7.66 -28.89
N ASN A 546 -30.07 -8.29 -27.89
CA ASN A 546 -29.76 -9.72 -27.80
C ASN A 546 -30.67 -10.54 -26.86
N ASN A 547 -31.79 -9.99 -26.40
CA ASN A 547 -32.83 -10.71 -25.65
C ASN A 547 -32.40 -11.24 -24.26
N HIS A 548 -31.40 -10.61 -23.63
CA HIS A 548 -31.00 -10.88 -22.25
C HIS A 548 -31.75 -9.96 -21.27
N MET A 549 -32.26 -10.53 -20.18
CA MET A 549 -32.98 -9.80 -19.12
C MET A 549 -32.02 -8.93 -18.29
N LEU A 550 -32.24 -7.61 -18.28
CA LEU A 550 -31.61 -6.70 -17.32
C LEU A 550 -32.58 -6.46 -16.16
N PRO A 551 -32.24 -6.87 -14.93
CA PRO A 551 -33.15 -6.75 -13.80
C PRO A 551 -33.10 -5.33 -13.19
N PHE A 552 -34.28 -4.74 -13.03
CA PHE A 552 -34.49 -3.49 -12.30
C PHE A 552 -34.30 -3.75 -10.80
N LEU A 553 -33.21 -3.22 -10.23
CA LEU A 553 -32.83 -3.11 -8.81
C LEU A 553 -33.88 -3.59 -7.78
N GLY A 554 -34.05 -4.91 -7.68
CA GLY A 554 -34.78 -5.51 -6.56
C GLY A 554 -33.97 -5.39 -5.27
N ASP A 555 -34.64 -5.42 -4.12
CA ASP A 555 -33.99 -5.46 -2.79
C ASP A 555 -33.02 -6.66 -2.63
N GLU A 556 -33.06 -7.66 -3.51
CA GLU A 556 -32.13 -8.81 -3.52
C GLU A 556 -30.87 -8.58 -4.37
N GLN A 557 -30.85 -7.65 -5.33
CA GLN A 557 -29.71 -7.43 -6.25
C GLN A 557 -28.80 -6.28 -5.84
N LEU A 558 -29.38 -5.28 -5.19
CA LEU A 558 -28.65 -4.43 -4.27
C LEU A 558 -28.74 -5.15 -2.93
N ASP A 559 -27.95 -6.20 -2.80
CA ASP A 559 -27.94 -7.10 -1.64
C ASP A 559 -27.87 -6.32 -0.32
N HIS A 560 -28.26 -6.98 0.78
CA HIS A 560 -28.03 -6.47 2.13
C HIS A 560 -26.57 -6.00 2.30
N SER A 561 -25.61 -6.62 1.58
CA SER A 561 -24.21 -6.19 1.52
C SER A 561 -23.92 -4.86 0.79
N PHE A 562 -24.66 -4.51 -0.27
CA PHE A 562 -24.54 -3.19 -0.94
C PHE A 562 -25.11 -2.09 -0.06
N TRP A 563 -26.18 -2.39 0.67
CA TRP A 563 -26.79 -1.43 1.60
C TRP A 563 -26.05 -1.36 2.93
N ASP A 564 -25.52 -2.45 3.47
CA ASP A 564 -24.59 -2.46 4.61
C ASP A 564 -23.34 -1.60 4.30
N MET A 565 -22.90 -1.57 3.03
CA MET A 565 -21.83 -0.66 2.57
C MET A 565 -22.20 0.84 2.73
N LEU A 566 -23.49 1.18 2.71
CA LEU A 566 -24.04 2.53 2.80
C LEU A 566 -24.77 2.83 4.13
N GLU A 567 -25.02 1.84 4.98
CA GLU A 567 -25.68 1.98 6.29
C GLU A 567 -24.76 2.52 7.39
N VAL A 568 -23.45 2.60 7.12
CA VAL A 568 -22.45 3.24 8.01
C VAL A 568 -22.27 4.75 7.69
N LEU A 569 -23.05 5.29 6.74
CA LEU A 569 -23.24 6.74 6.51
C LEU A 569 -24.56 7.20 7.10
#